data_AF-A0A7W1BXJ1-F1
#
_entry.id   AF-A0A7W1BXJ1-F1
#
_cell.length_a   1.000
_cell.length_b   1.000
_cell.length_c   1.000
_cell.angle_alpha   90.00
_cell.angle_beta   90.00
_cell.angle_gamma   90.00
#
_symmetry.space_group_name_H-M   'P 1'
#
loop_
_entity.id
_entity.type
_entity.pdbx_description
1 polymer ?
#
loop_
_entity_poly.entity_id
_entity_poly.type
_entity_poly.pdbx_seq_one_letter_code
_entity_poly.pdbx_strand_id
1 'polypeptide(L)'
;MKLNWCCVPVIVDDDTTELFLMPAPDEVAEQQPAFCVTESTADLVSQDFARYQPSLQRMAEDWREAKARVMQDKKAQKLTAAS
;
A
#
# COMPACT_ATOMS: atom_id res chain seq x y z
N MET A 1 -12.54 -14.87 -0.25
CA MET A 1 -11.65 -15.01 0.92
C MET A 1 -10.79 -13.75 0.98
N LYS A 2 -10.69 -13.04 2.10
CA LYS A 2 -9.86 -11.81 2.16
C LYS A 2 -8.42 -12.21 2.48
N LEU A 3 -7.51 -12.08 1.53
CA LEU A 3 -6.07 -12.24 1.77
C LEU A 3 -5.52 -10.98 2.45
N ASN A 4 -4.64 -11.19 3.43
CA ASN A 4 -3.92 -10.12 4.11
C ASN A 4 -2.45 -10.50 4.26
N TRP A 5 -1.55 -9.58 3.96
CA TRP A 5 -0.11 -9.71 4.20
C TRP A 5 0.35 -8.59 5.13
N CYS A 6 0.98 -8.94 6.24
CA CYS A 6 1.50 -7.96 7.21
C CYS A 6 0.43 -6.93 7.67
N CYS A 7 -0.80 -7.40 7.89
CA CYS A 7 -1.97 -6.60 8.23
C CYS A 7 -2.42 -5.59 7.15
N VAL A 8 -1.96 -5.75 5.91
CA VAL A 8 -2.38 -4.98 4.74
C VAL A 8 -3.24 -5.89 3.83
N PRO A 9 -4.42 -5.43 3.38
CA PRO A 9 -5.25 -6.18 2.45
C PRO A 9 -4.55 -6.43 1.12
N VAL A 10 -4.80 -7.60 0.54
CA VAL A 10 -4.34 -7.98 -0.79
C VAL A 10 -5.54 -8.00 -1.73
N ILE A 11 -5.41 -7.28 -2.84
CA ILE A 11 -6.36 -7.21 -3.94
C ILE A 11 -5.74 -7.98 -5.10
N VAL A 12 -6.45 -9.01 -5.55
CA VAL A 12 -6.06 -9.78 -6.73
C VAL A 12 -6.68 -9.10 -7.95
N ASP A 13 -5.83 -8.62 -8.85
CA ASP A 13 -6.19 -7.94 -10.08
C ASP A 13 -5.29 -8.41 -11.23
N ASP A 14 -5.78 -9.39 -11.98
CA ASP A 14 -5.06 -10.01 -13.10
C ASP A 14 -4.97 -9.11 -14.35
N ASP A 15 -5.66 -7.97 -14.36
CA ASP A 15 -5.55 -6.98 -15.45
C ASP A 15 -4.28 -6.11 -15.31
N THR A 16 -3.59 -6.20 -14.16
CA THR A 16 -2.37 -5.45 -13.88
C THR A 16 -1.12 -6.33 -14.06
N THR A 17 -0.10 -5.84 -14.77
CA THR A 17 1.13 -6.61 -15.06
C THR A 17 2.21 -6.47 -13.98
N GLU A 18 1.93 -5.80 -12.86
CA GLU A 18 2.93 -5.54 -11.83
C GLU A 18 2.98 -6.65 -10.77
N LEU A 19 4.19 -6.93 -10.29
CA LEU A 19 4.44 -7.92 -9.24
C LEU A 19 3.92 -7.46 -7.87
N PHE A 20 4.17 -6.20 -7.51
CA PHE A 20 3.70 -5.62 -6.25
C PHE A 20 3.43 -4.13 -6.45
N LEU A 21 2.16 -3.75 -6.49
CA LEU A 21 1.77 -2.35 -6.52
C LEU A 21 1.10 -1.96 -5.21
N MET A 22 1.53 -0.85 -4.63
CA MET A 22 0.75 -0.13 -3.63
C MET A 22 0.29 1.19 -4.25
N PRO A 23 -1.03 1.47 -4.27
CA PRO A 23 -1.56 2.74 -4.75
C PRO A 23 -0.90 3.94 -4.05
N ALA A 24 -0.77 5.07 -4.76
CA ALA A 24 -0.12 6.24 -4.20
C ALA A 24 -0.90 6.78 -2.96
N PRO A 25 -0.21 7.20 -1.90
CA PRO A 25 -0.86 7.60 -0.65
C PRO A 25 -1.64 8.92 -0.75
N ASP A 26 -1.47 9.70 -1.81
CA ASP A 26 -2.02 11.04 -1.97
C ASP A 26 -3.30 11.13 -2.80
N GLU A 27 -3.70 10.04 -3.49
CA GLU A 27 -4.90 9.97 -4.33
C GLU A 27 -6.19 10.25 -3.55
N VAL A 28 -6.40 9.60 -2.40
CA VAL A 28 -7.61 9.81 -1.57
C VAL A 28 -7.24 9.90 -0.08
N ALA A 29 -7.77 10.90 0.64
CA ALA A 29 -7.42 11.15 2.05
C ALA A 29 -7.66 9.94 2.97
N GLU A 30 -8.75 9.19 2.74
CA GLU A 30 -9.18 8.04 3.54
C GLU A 30 -8.64 6.70 3.04
N GLN A 31 -7.86 6.72 1.95
CA GLN A 31 -7.27 5.51 1.39
C GLN A 31 -6.44 4.79 2.44
N GLN A 32 -6.61 3.47 2.48
CA GLN A 32 -5.82 2.57 3.30
C GLN A 32 -4.80 1.85 2.41
N PRO A 33 -3.65 1.42 2.95
CA PRO A 33 -2.69 0.65 2.17
C PRO A 33 -3.34 -0.64 1.69
N ALA A 34 -3.07 -1.04 0.45
CA ALA A 34 -3.44 -2.33 -0.11
C ALA A 34 -2.35 -2.78 -1.09
N PHE A 35 -2.07 -4.08 -1.14
CA PHE A 35 -1.24 -4.67 -2.18
C PHE A 35 -2.13 -5.10 -3.35
N CYS A 36 -1.89 -4.55 -4.53
CA CYS A 36 -2.49 -5.02 -5.77
C CYS A 36 -1.50 -5.96 -6.46
N VAL A 37 -1.93 -7.18 -6.76
CA VAL A 37 -1.11 -8.25 -7.33
C VAL A 37 -1.96 -9.14 -8.25
N THR A 38 -1.32 -9.91 -9.12
CA THR A 38 -2.00 -10.98 -9.87
C THR A 38 -2.17 -12.24 -9.01
N GLU A 39 -3.06 -13.15 -9.42
CA GLU A 39 -3.27 -14.45 -8.76
C GLU A 39 -1.97 -15.24 -8.69
N SER A 40 -1.23 -15.28 -9.80
CA SER A 40 0.08 -15.96 -9.89
C SER A 40 1.10 -15.42 -8.87
N THR A 41 1.05 -14.13 -8.56
CA THR A 41 1.94 -13.51 -7.58
C THR A 41 1.47 -13.79 -6.16
N ALA A 42 0.15 -13.78 -5.93
CA ALA A 42 -0.41 -14.16 -4.64
C ALA A 42 -0.06 -15.61 -4.27
N ASP A 43 -0.09 -16.52 -5.24
CA ASP A 43 0.29 -17.92 -5.06
C ASP A 43 1.78 -18.07 -4.79
N LEU A 44 2.64 -17.38 -5.54
CA LEU A 44 4.09 -17.39 -5.34
C LEU A 44 4.47 -16.93 -3.92
N VAL A 45 3.88 -15.82 -3.47
CA VAL A 45 4.12 -15.25 -2.15
C VAL A 45 3.56 -16.16 -1.05
N SER A 46 2.42 -16.82 -1.28
CA SER A 46 1.86 -17.76 -0.31
C SER A 46 2.76 -18.97 -0.10
N GLN A 47 3.46 -19.42 -1.15
CA GLN A 47 4.40 -20.55 -1.06
C GLN A 47 5.70 -20.19 -0.33
N ASP A 48 6.22 -18.96 -0.51
CA ASP A 48 7.50 -18.52 0.05
C ASP A 48 7.37 -17.24 0.89
N PHE A 49 6.35 -17.19 1.75
CA PHE A 49 5.98 -15.97 2.48
C PHE A 49 7.11 -15.41 3.33
N ALA A 50 7.88 -16.27 4.01
CA ALA A 50 8.98 -15.85 4.87
C ALA A 50 10.06 -15.07 4.11
N ARG A 51 10.27 -15.39 2.82
CA ARG A 51 11.22 -14.69 1.96
C ARG A 51 10.74 -13.30 1.58
N TYR A 52 9.46 -13.14 1.28
CA TYR A 52 8.88 -11.88 0.82
C TYR A 52 8.39 -10.97 1.96
N GLN A 53 8.14 -11.53 3.14
CA GLN A 53 7.62 -10.80 4.29
C GLN A 53 8.41 -9.51 4.63
N PRO A 54 9.75 -9.50 4.67
CA PRO A 54 10.50 -8.27 5.01
C PRO A 54 10.25 -7.14 4.00
N SER A 55 10.20 -7.47 2.70
CA SER A 55 9.93 -6.49 1.65
C SER A 55 8.51 -5.95 1.73
N LEU A 56 7.52 -6.83 1.96
CA LEU A 56 6.13 -6.43 2.13
C LEU A 56 5.94 -5.52 3.36
N GLN A 57 6.59 -5.84 4.48
CA GLN A 57 6.59 -4.97 5.67
C GLN A 57 7.16 -3.60 5.35
N ARG A 58 8.31 -3.55 4.66
CA ARG A 58 8.96 -2.30 4.32
C ARG A 58 8.10 -1.43 3.40
N MET A 59 7.49 -2.02 2.36
CA MET A 59 6.58 -1.30 1.46
C MET A 59 5.39 -0.70 2.22
N ALA A 60 4.80 -1.47 3.14
CA ALA A 60 3.69 -0.99 3.96
C ALA A 60 4.10 0.17 4.89
N GLU A 61 5.31 0.12 5.46
CA GLU A 61 5.87 1.20 6.29
C GLU A 61 6.15 2.45 5.46
N ASP A 62 6.84 2.32 4.33
CA ASP A 62 7.17 3.43 3.44
C ASP A 62 5.90 4.16 2.97
N TRP A 63 4.85 3.40 2.65
CA TRP A 63 3.54 3.96 2.30
C TRP A 63 2.92 4.76 3.45
N ARG A 64 2.92 4.21 4.68
CA ARG A 64 2.36 4.90 5.86
C ARG A 64 3.11 6.18 6.19
N GLU A 65 4.44 6.15 6.09
CA GLU A 65 5.25 7.34 6.27
C GLU A 65 4.95 8.40 5.20
N ALA A 66 4.86 7.99 3.94
CA ALA A 66 4.51 8.89 2.85
C ALA A 66 3.11 9.49 3.03
N LYS A 67 2.12 8.69 3.46
CA LYS A 67 0.79 9.16 3.81
C LYS A 67 0.81 10.20 4.93
N ALA A 68 1.56 9.94 6.00
CA ALA A 68 1.69 10.87 7.11
C ALA A 68 2.26 12.22 6.66
N ARG A 69 3.30 12.20 5.81
CA ARG A 69 3.89 13.42 5.21
C ARG A 69 2.86 14.21 4.40
N VAL A 70 2.17 13.54 3.47
CA VAL A 70 1.13 14.18 2.64
C VAL A 70 0.03 14.82 3.48
N MET A 71 -0.42 14.16 4.55
CA MET A 71 -1.46 14.69 5.44
C MET A 71 -0.98 15.88 6.26
N GLN A 72 0.29 15.89 6.69
CA GLN A 72 0.91 17.04 7.36
C GLN A 72 1.02 18.23 6.41
N ASP A 73 1.48 18.03 5.18
CA ASP A 73 1.60 19.08 4.18
C ASP A 73 0.25 19.67 3.80
N LYS A 74 -0.77 18.83 3.58
CA LYS A 74 -2.15 19.28 3.32
C LYS A 74 -2.71 20.09 4.49
N LYS A 75 -2.38 19.73 5.74
CA LYS A 75 -2.77 20.48 6.93
C LYS A 75 -2.06 21.84 6.98
N ALA A 76 -0.75 21.87 6.76
CA ALA A 76 0.04 23.10 6.74
C ALA A 76 -0.47 24.08 5.66
N GLN A 77 -0.76 23.59 4.45
CA GLN A 77 -1.32 24.39 3.36
C GLN A 77 -2.72 24.95 3.66
N LYS A 78 -3.57 24.20 4.36
CA LYS A 78 -4.89 24.71 4.80
C LYS A 78 -4.75 25.83 5.83
N LEU A 79 -3.77 25.75 6.73
CA LEU A 79 -3.52 26.80 7.73
C LEU A 79 -2.97 28.08 7.10
N THR A 80 -2.11 27.97 6.09
CA THR A 80 -1.57 29.14 5.38
C THR A 80 -2.57 29.77 4.41
N ALA A 81 -3.51 29.00 3.84
CA ALA A 81 -4.57 29.53 2.98
C ALA A 81 -5.75 30.16 3.74
N ALA A 82 -5.84 29.93 5.06
CA ALA A 82 -6.89 30.47 5.93
C ALA A 82 -6.43 31.69 6.76
N SER A 83 -5.17 32.11 6.62
CA SER A 83 -4.60 33.34 7.18
C SER A 83 -4.53 34.43 6.10
#